data_AF-A0A832ZKU5-F1
#
_entry.id   AF-A0A832ZKU5-F1
#
_cell.length_a   1.000
_cell.length_b   1.000
_cell.length_c   1.000
_cell.angle_alpha   90.00
_cell.angle_beta   90.00
_cell.angle_gamma   90.00
#
_symmetry.space_group_name_H-M   'P 1'
#
loop_
_entity.id
_entity.type
_entity.pdbx_description
1 polymer ?
#
loop_
_entity_poly.entity_id
_entity_poly.type
_entity_poly.pdbx_seq_one_letter_code
_entity_poly.pdbx_strand_id
1 'polypeptide(L)'
;MFKEFSTYHILSLILSIVIVVLIGVLSYLTGFIGGADVLTLLFLALLFPWRFTLHSIPIVKFITLPIITFIVNSIVITLSYSIYYLILNFTVYRDIVLHLNIPLYKKAVLVFLGFPIKISRFLRSRFIYPLEVISVRDDGVVVREFRLTFSIEEDYRDHIEYIRKLIMKGVISENSYIWVTHGIPLIVFLLIGFTMSITLGDIVLYSFLKTISLT
;
A
#
# COMPACT_ATOMS: atom_id res chain seq x y z
N MET A 1 30.72 -24.87 -13.75
CA MET A 1 30.10 -26.00 -13.03
C MET A 1 28.59 -25.75 -12.99
N PHE A 2 27.87 -26.20 -14.01
CA PHE A 2 26.41 -26.09 -14.02
C PHE A 2 25.88 -27.05 -12.95
N LYS A 3 25.28 -26.50 -11.89
CA LYS A 3 24.58 -27.29 -10.88
C LYS A 3 23.47 -28.03 -11.63
N GLU A 4 23.41 -29.36 -11.53
CA GLU A 4 22.33 -30.12 -12.17
C GLU A 4 20.98 -29.60 -11.65
N PHE A 5 20.15 -29.11 -12.58
CA PHE A 5 18.81 -28.67 -12.26
C PHE A 5 17.97 -29.89 -11.90
N SER A 6 17.80 -30.14 -10.60
CA SER A 6 16.84 -31.14 -10.12
C SER A 6 15.40 -30.72 -10.45
N THR A 7 14.52 -31.69 -10.67
CA THR A 7 13.06 -31.53 -10.87
C THR A 7 12.42 -30.56 -9.87
N TYR A 8 12.91 -30.54 -8.63
CA TYR A 8 12.48 -29.61 -7.59
C TYR A 8 12.66 -28.12 -7.99
N HIS A 9 13.77 -27.76 -8.62
CA HIS A 9 14.06 -26.39 -9.01
C HIS A 9 13.13 -25.94 -10.14
N ILE A 10 12.87 -26.83 -11.11
CA ILE A 10 11.94 -26.60 -12.21
C ILE A 10 10.52 -26.41 -11.67
N LEU A 11 10.09 -27.30 -10.77
CA LEU A 11 8.77 -27.21 -10.14
C LEU A 11 8.62 -25.90 -9.34
N SER A 12 9.64 -25.53 -8.57
CA SER A 12 9.62 -24.30 -7.76
C SER A 12 9.55 -23.04 -8.64
N LEU A 13 10.25 -23.04 -9.78
CA LEU A 13 10.17 -21.97 -10.78
C LEU A 13 8.76 -21.87 -11.38
N ILE A 14 8.21 -22.99 -11.86
CA ILE A 14 6.86 -23.03 -12.45
C ILE A 14 5.83 -22.53 -11.44
N LEU A 15 5.86 -23.03 -10.20
CA LEU A 15 4.94 -22.58 -9.15
C LEU A 15 5.10 -21.09 -8.84
N SER A 16 6.33 -20.59 -8.77
CA SER A 16 6.58 -19.17 -8.50
C SER A 16 6.00 -18.27 -9.60
N ILE A 17 6.17 -18.65 -10.87
CA ILE A 17 5.59 -17.93 -12.01
C ILE A 17 4.07 -17.99 -11.96
N VAL A 18 3.48 -19.16 -11.76
CA VAL A 18 2.01 -19.33 -11.71
C VAL A 18 1.40 -18.46 -10.61
N ILE A 19 2.00 -18.44 -9.42
CA ILE A 19 1.53 -17.61 -8.30
C ILE A 19 1.58 -16.13 -8.65
N VAL A 20 2.70 -15.65 -9.23
CA VAL A 20 2.84 -14.24 -9.60
C VAL A 20 1.89 -13.85 -10.73
N VAL A 21 1.74 -14.70 -11.75
CA VAL A 21 0.81 -14.42 -12.85
C VAL A 21 -0.61 -14.35 -12.30
N LEU A 22 -1.02 -15.28 -11.43
CA LEU A 22 -2.35 -15.26 -10.84
C LEU A 22 -2.58 -13.99 -10.00
N ILE A 23 -1.70 -13.71 -9.04
CA ILE A 23 -1.83 -12.55 -8.15
C ILE A 23 -1.71 -11.25 -8.95
N GLY A 24 -0.68 -11.14 -9.79
CA GLY A 24 -0.39 -9.95 -10.58
C GLY A 24 -1.49 -9.61 -11.58
N VAL A 25 -2.03 -10.59 -12.31
CA VAL A 25 -3.14 -10.37 -13.24
C VAL A 25 -4.41 -9.97 -12.48
N LEU A 26 -4.76 -10.67 -11.40
CA LEU A 26 -5.94 -10.31 -10.59
C LEU A 26 -5.82 -8.88 -10.05
N SER A 27 -4.67 -8.53 -9.47
CA SER A 27 -4.42 -7.20 -8.92
C SER A 27 -4.41 -6.10 -9.98
N TYR A 28 -3.86 -6.37 -11.17
CA TYR A 28 -3.87 -5.44 -12.30
C TYR A 28 -5.29 -5.19 -12.81
N LEU A 29 -6.09 -6.25 -12.99
CA LEU A 29 -7.49 -6.14 -13.45
C LEU A 29 -8.36 -5.34 -12.47
N THR A 30 -8.08 -5.44 -11.17
CA THR A 30 -8.77 -4.63 -10.14
C THR A 30 -8.26 -3.19 -10.02
N GLY A 31 -7.18 -2.83 -10.72
CA GLY A 31 -6.57 -1.50 -10.65
C GLY A 31 -5.75 -1.22 -9.37
N PHE A 32 -5.45 -2.26 -8.56
CA PHE A 32 -4.68 -2.09 -7.33
C PHE A 32 -3.17 -1.96 -7.56
N ILE A 33 -2.66 -2.55 -8.64
CA ILE A 33 -1.23 -2.66 -8.93
C ILE A 33 -0.99 -2.25 -10.39
N GLY A 34 0.07 -1.47 -10.64
CA GLY A 34 0.44 -1.07 -11.99
C GLY A 34 1.09 -2.23 -12.78
N GLY A 35 1.06 -2.17 -14.11
CA GLY A 35 1.68 -3.19 -14.95
C GLY A 35 3.18 -3.38 -14.69
N ALA A 36 3.88 -2.29 -14.33
CA ALA A 36 5.31 -2.33 -13.98
C ALA A 36 5.59 -3.13 -12.69
N ASP A 37 4.69 -3.06 -11.71
CA ASP A 37 4.83 -3.81 -10.45
C ASP A 37 4.60 -5.31 -10.69
N VAL A 38 3.66 -5.67 -11.58
CA VAL A 38 3.45 -7.07 -12.00
C VAL A 38 4.72 -7.63 -12.66
N LEU A 39 5.33 -6.87 -13.57
CA LEU A 39 6.60 -7.26 -14.18
C LEU A 39 7.72 -7.40 -13.14
N THR A 40 7.76 -6.52 -12.14
CA THR A 40 8.72 -6.61 -11.03
C THR A 40 8.56 -7.92 -10.27
N LEU A 41 7.33 -8.28 -9.88
CA LEU A 41 7.06 -9.56 -9.22
C LEU A 41 7.46 -10.74 -10.10
N LEU A 42 7.23 -10.65 -11.41
CA LEU A 42 7.60 -11.72 -12.36
C LEU A 42 9.12 -11.89 -12.43
N PHE A 43 9.87 -10.79 -12.51
CA PHE A 43 11.33 -10.84 -12.46
C PHE A 43 11.84 -11.42 -11.14
N LEU A 44 11.24 -11.06 -10.01
CA LEU A 44 11.60 -11.65 -8.71
C LEU A 44 11.35 -13.17 -8.68
N ALA A 45 10.24 -13.64 -9.23
CA ALA A 45 9.96 -15.07 -9.35
C ALA A 45 10.95 -15.82 -10.25
N LEU A 46 11.40 -15.18 -11.34
CA LEU A 46 12.38 -15.76 -12.26
C LEU A 46 13.80 -15.78 -11.69
N LEU A 47 14.19 -14.73 -10.97
CA LEU A 47 15.52 -14.60 -10.38
C LEU A 47 15.67 -15.43 -9.10
N PHE A 48 14.60 -15.53 -8.31
CA PHE A 48 14.59 -16.22 -7.02
C PHE A 48 13.49 -17.29 -6.89
N PRO A 49 13.43 -18.27 -7.82
CA PRO A 49 12.41 -19.31 -7.84
C PRO A 49 12.53 -20.35 -6.73
N TRP A 50 13.72 -20.51 -6.14
CA TRP A 50 13.98 -21.44 -5.05
C TRP A 50 14.72 -20.76 -3.91
N ARG A 51 14.73 -21.41 -2.75
CA ARG A 51 15.36 -20.91 -1.53
C ARG A 51 16.80 -20.51 -1.79
N PHE A 52 17.10 -19.23 -1.62
CA PHE A 52 18.46 -18.70 -1.61
C PHE A 52 18.72 -18.08 -0.25
N THR A 53 19.90 -18.36 0.30
CA THR A 53 20.35 -17.82 1.57
C THR A 53 21.64 -17.08 1.32
N LEU A 54 21.71 -15.79 1.67
CA LEU A 54 23.01 -15.17 1.86
C LEU A 54 23.69 -15.85 3.06
N HIS A 55 25.01 -16.03 2.97
CA HIS A 55 25.83 -16.76 3.95
C HIS A 55 25.78 -16.19 5.39
N SER A 56 25.15 -15.02 5.59
CA SER A 56 24.84 -14.42 6.89
C SER A 56 23.34 -14.56 7.20
N ILE A 57 22.92 -15.82 7.23
CA ILE A 57 21.73 -16.47 7.81
C ILE A 57 20.48 -15.59 8.04
N PRO A 58 19.36 -15.85 7.31
CA PRO A 58 18.08 -15.30 7.71
C PRO A 58 17.67 -15.84 9.09
N ILE A 59 17.18 -14.96 9.97
CA ILE A 59 16.76 -15.31 11.35
C ILE A 59 15.85 -16.53 11.37
N VAL A 60 14.97 -16.63 10.37
CA VAL A 60 14.07 -17.74 10.13
C VAL A 60 14.38 -18.34 8.76
N LYS A 61 14.52 -19.67 8.68
CA LYS A 61 14.70 -20.35 7.38
C LYS A 61 13.45 -20.16 6.51
N PHE A 62 13.63 -20.01 5.19
CA PHE A 62 12.50 -20.03 4.26
C PHE A 62 11.73 -21.36 4.40
N ILE A 63 10.47 -21.27 4.79
CA ILE A 63 9.56 -22.41 4.91
C ILE A 63 8.79 -22.59 3.59
N THR A 64 8.47 -21.49 2.91
CA THR A 64 7.70 -21.44 1.65
C THR A 64 8.57 -21.13 0.41
N LEU A 65 7.93 -20.95 -0.76
CA LEU A 65 8.57 -20.40 -1.95
C LEU A 65 8.98 -18.95 -1.69
N PRO A 66 10.19 -18.50 -2.10
CA PRO A 66 10.67 -17.14 -1.80
C PRO A 66 9.69 -16.03 -2.20
N ILE A 67 9.04 -16.18 -3.36
CA ILE A 67 8.09 -15.18 -3.86
C ILE A 67 6.88 -14.99 -2.94
N ILE A 68 6.41 -16.05 -2.27
CA ILE A 68 5.34 -15.95 -1.28
C ILE A 68 5.84 -15.14 -0.09
N THR A 69 7.03 -15.46 0.41
CA THR A 69 7.63 -14.72 1.52
C THR A 69 7.85 -13.25 1.19
N PHE A 70 8.27 -12.93 -0.04
CA PHE A 70 8.46 -11.55 -0.51
C PHE A 70 7.15 -10.77 -0.48
N ILE A 71 6.09 -11.35 -1.05
CA ILE A 71 4.76 -10.75 -1.10
C ILE A 71 4.21 -10.56 0.32
N VAL A 72 4.29 -11.58 1.16
CA VAL A 72 3.79 -11.53 2.54
C VAL A 72 4.51 -10.45 3.35
N ASN A 73 5.84 -10.38 3.29
CA ASN A 73 6.60 -9.34 4.00
C ASN A 73 6.25 -7.93 3.47
N SER A 74 6.05 -7.79 2.16
CA SER A 74 5.63 -6.51 1.55
C SER A 74 4.24 -6.07 2.04
N ILE A 75 3.30 -7.01 2.15
CA ILE A 75 1.96 -6.77 2.70
C ILE A 75 2.06 -6.37 4.17
N VAL A 76 2.91 -7.01 4.98
CA VAL A 76 3.11 -6.63 6.39
C VAL A 76 3.58 -5.18 6.53
N ILE A 77 4.53 -4.74 5.70
CA ILE A 77 4.99 -3.34 5.75
C ILE A 77 3.89 -2.38 5.29
N THR A 78 3.14 -2.74 4.25
CA THR A 78 2.00 -1.94 3.78
C THR A 78 0.94 -1.80 4.88
N LEU A 79 0.59 -2.90 5.56
CA LEU A 79 -0.36 -2.89 6.69
C LEU A 79 0.17 -2.09 7.88
N SER A 80 1.47 -2.20 8.18
CA SER A 80 2.11 -1.42 9.24
C SER A 80 1.99 0.08 9.00
N TYR A 81 2.10 0.50 7.74
CA TYR A 81 1.90 1.89 7.32
C TYR A 81 0.44 2.35 7.49
N SER A 82 -0.54 1.51 7.19
CA SER A 82 -1.96 1.80 7.48
C SER A 82 -2.27 1.84 8.98
N ILE A 83 -1.67 0.95 9.77
CA ILE A 83 -1.77 0.95 11.24
C ILE A 83 -1.19 2.23 11.82
N TYR A 84 -0.07 2.73 11.26
CA TYR A 84 0.48 4.03 11.65
C TYR A 84 -0.54 5.17 11.48
N TYR A 85 -1.29 5.21 10.38
CA TYR A 85 -2.36 6.21 10.21
C TYR A 85 -3.51 6.01 11.17
N LEU A 86 -3.92 4.78 11.41
CA LEU A 86 -4.95 4.46 12.40
C LEU A 86 -4.58 5.06 13.77
N ILE A 87 -3.35 4.81 14.23
CA ILE A 87 -2.83 5.34 15.49
C ILE A 87 -2.77 6.88 15.44
N LEU A 88 -2.20 7.46 14.39
CA LEU A 88 -2.07 8.91 14.23
C LEU A 88 -3.43 9.61 14.30
N ASN A 89 -4.44 9.05 13.66
CA ASN A 89 -5.79 9.61 13.63
C ASN A 89 -6.50 9.52 14.98
N PHE A 90 -6.32 8.42 15.73
CA PHE A 90 -6.91 8.29 17.06
C PHE A 90 -6.18 9.08 18.15
N THR A 91 -4.90 9.37 17.97
CA THR A 91 -4.07 10.08 18.97
C THR A 91 -4.01 11.58 18.71
N VAL A 92 -3.73 12.00 17.47
CA VAL A 92 -3.48 13.42 17.12
C VAL A 92 -4.72 14.07 16.53
N TYR A 93 -5.45 13.37 15.66
CA TYR A 93 -6.57 13.94 14.91
C TYR A 93 -7.95 13.50 15.42
N ARG A 94 -8.02 13.05 16.68
CA ARG A 94 -9.22 12.47 17.29
C ARG A 94 -10.44 13.36 17.12
N ASP A 95 -10.31 14.65 17.42
CA ASP A 95 -11.42 15.58 17.35
C ASP A 95 -11.91 15.77 15.91
N ILE A 96 -11.01 15.82 14.93
CA ILE A 96 -11.37 15.92 13.52
C ILE A 96 -12.13 14.65 13.06
N VAL A 97 -11.65 13.47 13.46
CA VAL A 97 -12.29 12.17 13.16
C VAL A 97 -13.71 12.08 13.74
N LEU A 98 -13.90 12.56 14.97
CA LEU A 98 -15.20 12.52 15.64
C LEU A 98 -16.23 13.40 14.93
N HIS A 99 -15.84 14.57 14.45
CA HIS A 99 -16.73 15.51 13.75
C HIS A 99 -17.00 15.13 12.27
N LEU A 100 -16.39 14.05 11.74
CA LEU A 100 -16.72 13.55 10.41
C LEU A 100 -18.15 13.00 10.37
N ASN A 101 -19.00 13.65 9.57
CA ASN A 101 -20.39 13.24 9.35
C ASN A 101 -20.52 12.22 8.21
N ILE A 102 -19.95 11.02 8.40
CA ILE A 102 -20.02 9.91 7.43
C ILE A 102 -20.37 8.58 8.11
N PRO A 103 -20.94 7.59 7.38
CA PRO A 103 -21.22 6.27 7.92
C PRO A 103 -20.00 5.62 8.57
N LEU A 104 -20.21 4.86 9.64
CA LEU A 104 -19.13 4.28 10.45
C LEU A 104 -18.17 3.41 9.63
N TYR A 105 -18.67 2.61 8.69
CA TYR A 105 -17.83 1.79 7.82
C TYR A 105 -16.92 2.64 6.92
N LYS A 106 -17.43 3.74 6.34
CA LYS A 106 -16.62 4.67 5.55
C LYS A 106 -15.60 5.38 6.43
N LYS A 107 -15.99 5.76 7.65
CA LYS A 107 -15.09 6.39 8.63
C LYS A 107 -13.92 5.47 8.98
N ALA A 108 -14.19 4.20 9.27
CA ALA A 108 -13.16 3.22 9.59
C ALA A 108 -12.15 3.06 8.44
N VAL A 109 -12.65 2.89 7.20
CA VAL A 109 -11.78 2.77 6.03
C VAL A 109 -10.97 4.05 5.80
N LEU A 110 -11.61 5.22 5.92
CA LEU A 110 -10.96 6.52 5.71
C LEU A 110 -9.81 6.78 6.69
N VAL A 111 -10.00 6.42 7.96
CA VAL A 111 -9.01 6.54 9.04
C VAL A 111 -7.86 5.53 8.86
N PHE A 112 -8.13 4.39 8.22
CA PHE A 112 -7.11 3.39 7.91
C PHE A 112 -6.26 3.76 6.68
N LEU A 113 -6.86 4.42 5.69
CA LEU A 113 -6.20 4.75 4.42
C LEU A 113 -5.51 6.12 4.39
N GLY A 114 -5.89 7.05 5.26
CA GLY A 114 -5.41 8.43 5.18
C GLY A 114 -5.59 9.21 6.46
N PHE A 115 -5.31 10.51 6.39
CA PHE A 115 -5.29 11.41 7.54
C PHE A 115 -5.64 12.84 7.11
N PRO A 116 -6.10 13.71 8.02
CA PRO A 116 -6.41 15.09 7.69
C PRO A 116 -5.15 15.95 7.69
N ILE A 117 -5.04 16.85 6.71
CA ILE A 117 -4.04 17.93 6.70
C ILE A 117 -4.67 19.27 6.40
N LYS A 118 -4.05 20.36 6.89
CA LYS A 118 -4.44 21.72 6.51
C LYS A 118 -4.24 21.92 5.01
N ILE A 119 -5.18 22.59 4.35
CA ILE A 119 -5.10 22.89 2.93
C ILE A 119 -3.83 23.68 2.59
N SER A 120 -3.44 24.65 3.42
CA SER A 120 -2.16 25.36 3.26
C SER A 120 -0.95 24.43 3.19
N ARG A 121 -0.95 23.31 3.93
CA ARG A 121 0.10 22.29 3.87
C ARG A 121 -0.03 21.41 2.61
N PHE A 122 -1.25 21.05 2.23
CA PHE A 122 -1.54 20.28 1.01
C PHE A 122 -1.03 20.99 -0.25
N LEU A 123 -1.21 22.31 -0.36
CA LEU A 123 -0.73 23.07 -1.52
C LEU A 123 0.79 23.06 -1.72
N ARG A 124 1.55 22.71 -0.68
CA ARG A 124 3.02 22.61 -0.71
C ARG A 124 3.53 21.17 -0.73
N SER A 125 2.65 20.18 -0.64
CA SER A 125 3.05 18.77 -0.60
C SER A 125 3.30 18.21 -2.00
N ARG A 126 4.00 17.08 -2.04
CA ARG A 126 4.24 16.29 -3.25
C ARG A 126 3.77 14.87 -3.00
N PHE A 127 3.24 14.20 -4.02
CA PHE A 127 2.77 12.81 -3.94
C PHE A 127 1.72 12.57 -2.83
N ILE A 128 0.87 13.58 -2.58
CA ILE A 128 -0.27 13.47 -1.67
C ILE A 128 -1.54 13.59 -2.49
N TYR A 129 -2.45 12.65 -2.30
CA TYR A 129 -3.71 12.56 -3.05
C TYR A 129 -4.88 12.83 -2.10
N PRO A 130 -5.85 13.69 -2.50
CA PRO A 130 -7.03 13.93 -1.69
C PRO A 130 -7.91 12.68 -1.69
N LEU A 131 -8.37 12.27 -0.50
CA LEU A 131 -9.45 11.31 -0.31
C LEU A 131 -10.81 11.99 -0.18
N GLU A 132 -10.81 13.32 -0.10
CA GLU A 132 -12.00 14.16 -0.04
C GLU A 132 -12.10 14.98 -1.32
N VAL A 133 -13.15 14.71 -2.11
CA VAL A 133 -13.51 15.43 -3.32
C VAL A 133 -14.48 16.55 -2.94
N ILE A 134 -14.09 17.78 -3.24
CA ILE A 134 -14.90 18.97 -2.95
C ILE A 134 -15.55 19.41 -4.25
N SER A 135 -16.87 19.35 -4.34
CA SER A 135 -17.64 19.85 -5.48
C SER A 135 -18.59 20.96 -5.05
N VAL A 136 -18.96 21.82 -6.00
CA VAL A 136 -19.97 22.87 -5.80
C VAL A 136 -21.17 22.47 -6.66
N ARG A 137 -22.32 22.26 -6.02
CA ARG A 137 -23.57 21.99 -6.75
C ARG A 137 -24.07 23.27 -7.45
N ASP A 138 -24.97 23.11 -8.40
CA ASP A 138 -25.57 24.22 -9.17
C ASP A 138 -26.30 25.25 -8.26
N ASP A 139 -26.70 24.84 -7.05
CA ASP A 139 -27.30 25.66 -6.00
C ASP A 139 -26.28 26.47 -5.17
N GLY A 140 -24.99 26.33 -5.45
CA GLY A 140 -23.89 26.97 -4.71
C GLY A 140 -23.49 26.26 -3.42
N VAL A 141 -24.11 25.12 -3.07
CA VAL A 141 -23.79 24.36 -1.87
C VAL A 141 -22.51 23.55 -2.10
N VAL A 142 -21.57 23.68 -1.15
CA VAL A 142 -20.32 22.91 -1.13
C VAL A 142 -20.60 21.50 -0.64
N VAL A 143 -20.28 20.50 -1.46
CA VAL A 143 -20.43 19.08 -1.15
C VAL A 143 -19.04 18.47 -0.98
N ARG A 144 -18.87 17.68 0.08
CA ARG A 144 -17.65 16.94 0.38
C ARG A 144 -17.95 15.45 0.27
N GLU A 145 -17.37 14.81 -0.73
CA GLU A 145 -17.50 13.38 -0.96
C GLU A 145 -16.19 12.66 -0.66
N PHE A 146 -16.26 11.58 0.11
CA PHE A 146 -15.07 10.79 0.44
C PHE A 146 -14.94 9.64 -0.54
N ARG A 147 -13.82 9.62 -1.28
CA ARG A 147 -13.42 8.51 -2.13
C ARG A 147 -12.47 7.60 -1.36
N LEU A 148 -12.63 6.29 -1.56
CA LEU A 148 -11.81 5.26 -0.91
C LEU A 148 -10.65 4.80 -1.79
N THR A 149 -10.62 5.25 -3.04
CA THR A 149 -9.63 4.87 -4.05
C THR A 149 -9.33 6.09 -4.92
N PHE A 150 -8.10 6.16 -5.41
CA PHE A 150 -7.66 7.07 -6.45
C PHE A 150 -7.03 6.23 -7.56
N SER A 151 -7.13 6.70 -8.80
CA SER A 151 -6.50 6.03 -9.94
C SER A 151 -4.99 6.29 -9.94
N ILE A 152 -4.20 5.30 -10.36
CA ILE A 152 -2.73 5.39 -10.44
C ILE A 152 -2.31 6.43 -11.49
N GLU A 153 -3.19 6.71 -12.45
CA GLU A 153 -3.01 7.69 -13.52
C GLU A 153 -3.29 9.14 -13.10
N GLU A 154 -3.82 9.38 -11.90
CA GLU A 154 -4.07 10.73 -11.40
C GLU A 154 -2.75 11.48 -11.11
N ASP A 155 -2.61 12.71 -11.60
CA ASP A 155 -1.50 13.59 -11.20
C ASP A 155 -1.88 14.41 -9.95
N TYR A 156 -1.05 14.34 -8.90
CA TYR A 156 -1.22 15.16 -7.68
C TYR A 156 -1.26 16.67 -7.99
N ARG A 157 -0.64 17.12 -9.09
CA ARG A 157 -0.62 18.53 -9.51
C ARG A 157 -2.01 19.03 -9.90
N ASP A 158 -2.80 18.20 -10.57
CA ASP A 158 -4.16 18.55 -10.99
C ASP A 158 -5.05 18.80 -9.77
N HIS A 159 -4.89 17.97 -8.73
CA HIS A 159 -5.58 18.13 -7.46
C HIS A 159 -5.18 19.43 -6.74
N ILE A 160 -3.89 19.77 -6.73
CA ILE A 160 -3.40 21.03 -6.15
C ILE A 160 -3.99 22.22 -6.90
N GLU A 161 -4.01 22.19 -8.23
CA GLU A 161 -4.56 23.26 -9.05
C GLU A 161 -6.06 23.42 -8.83
N TYR A 162 -6.80 22.31 -8.76
CA TYR A 162 -8.23 22.32 -8.48
C TYR A 162 -8.56 22.93 -7.12
N ILE A 163 -7.86 22.52 -6.06
CA ILE A 163 -8.04 23.09 -4.72
C ILE A 163 -7.68 24.59 -4.70
N ARG A 164 -6.63 25.01 -5.42
CA ARG A 164 -6.28 26.42 -5.57
C ARG A 164 -7.41 27.23 -6.22
N LYS A 165 -8.05 26.70 -7.27
CA LYS A 165 -9.21 27.34 -7.92
C LYS A 165 -10.37 27.50 -6.94
N LEU A 166 -10.64 26.52 -6.08
CA LEU A 166 -11.69 26.62 -5.07
C LEU A 166 -11.40 27.68 -4.01
N ILE A 167 -10.14 27.82 -3.58
CA ILE A 167 -9.72 28.90 -2.66
C ILE A 167 -9.91 30.27 -3.30
N MET A 168 -9.47 30.44 -4.55
CA MET A 168 -9.62 31.71 -5.28
C MET A 168 -11.08 32.14 -5.45
N LYS A 169 -11.99 31.16 -5.57
CA LYS A 169 -13.44 31.40 -5.62
C LYS A 169 -14.08 31.63 -4.24
N GLY A 170 -13.31 31.61 -3.16
CA GLY A 170 -13.81 31.78 -1.79
C GLY A 170 -14.64 30.60 -1.26
N VAL A 171 -14.61 29.45 -1.94
CA VAL A 171 -15.42 28.27 -1.60
C VAL A 171 -14.87 27.58 -0.35
N ILE A 172 -13.54 27.56 -0.20
CA ILE A 172 -12.85 26.92 0.91
C ILE A 172 -11.69 27.80 1.41
N SER A 173 -11.39 27.71 2.70
CA SER A 173 -10.28 28.44 3.33
C SER A 173 -9.02 27.58 3.40
N GLU A 174 -7.84 28.18 3.24
CA GLU A 174 -6.54 27.51 3.44
C GLU A 174 -6.32 26.94 4.86
N ASN A 175 -7.05 27.46 5.85
CA ASN A 175 -7.03 26.98 7.23
C ASN A 175 -7.90 25.74 7.46
N SER A 176 -8.72 25.37 6.48
CA SER A 176 -9.56 24.18 6.53
C SER A 176 -8.71 22.91 6.44
N TYR A 177 -9.26 21.80 6.93
CA TYR A 177 -8.68 20.48 6.71
C TYR A 177 -9.26 19.81 5.47
N ILE A 178 -8.43 19.01 4.83
CA ILE A 178 -8.77 18.09 3.74
C ILE A 178 -8.23 16.70 4.08
N TRP A 179 -9.01 15.65 3.83
CA TRP A 179 -8.54 14.28 4.01
C TRP A 179 -7.66 13.84 2.84
N VAL A 180 -6.52 13.24 3.16
CA VAL A 180 -5.51 12.85 2.16
C VAL A 180 -4.90 11.49 2.45
N THR A 181 -4.25 10.91 1.44
CA THR A 181 -3.36 9.76 1.56
C THR A 181 -2.03 10.04 0.86
N HIS A 182 -0.96 9.35 1.25
CA HIS A 182 0.30 9.42 0.52
C HIS A 182 0.27 8.40 -0.61
N GLY A 183 0.62 8.83 -1.82
CA GLY A 183 0.84 7.93 -2.94
C GLY A 183 2.24 7.34 -2.92
N ILE A 184 2.58 6.58 -1.88
CA ILE A 184 3.86 5.86 -1.84
C ILE A 184 3.84 4.78 -2.93
N PRO A 185 4.81 4.77 -3.85
CA PRO A 185 4.90 3.74 -4.88
C PRO A 185 5.03 2.34 -4.27
N LEU A 186 4.24 1.38 -4.76
CA LEU A 186 4.22 0.00 -4.26
C LEU A 186 5.61 -0.65 -4.26
N ILE A 187 6.44 -0.31 -5.25
CA ILE A 187 7.82 -0.77 -5.37
C ILE A 187 8.65 -0.52 -4.10
N VAL A 188 8.37 0.55 -3.32
CA VAL A 188 9.06 0.80 -2.05
C VAL A 188 8.72 -0.28 -1.03
N PHE A 189 7.45 -0.66 -0.92
CA PHE A 189 7.02 -1.74 -0.04
C PHE A 189 7.54 -3.10 -0.50
N LEU A 190 7.56 -3.35 -1.80
CA LEU A 190 8.15 -4.56 -2.39
C LEU A 190 9.65 -4.66 -2.08
N LEU A 191 10.38 -3.56 -2.17
CA LEU A 191 11.81 -3.51 -1.89
C LEU A 191 12.11 -3.80 -0.42
N ILE A 192 11.36 -3.18 0.50
CA ILE A 192 11.51 -3.42 1.95
C ILE A 192 11.13 -4.87 2.26
N GLY A 193 10.02 -5.37 1.70
CA GLY A 193 9.57 -6.75 1.87
C GLY A 193 10.60 -7.76 1.39
N PHE A 194 11.16 -7.57 0.19
CA PHE A 194 12.27 -8.37 -0.34
C PHE A 194 13.48 -8.34 0.60
N THR A 195 13.89 -7.15 1.06
CA THR A 195 15.03 -6.97 1.98
C THR A 195 14.79 -7.71 3.30
N MET A 196 13.58 -7.64 3.85
CA MET A 196 13.18 -8.39 5.04
C MET A 196 13.20 -9.89 4.78
N SER A 197 12.78 -10.36 3.61
CA SER A 197 12.80 -11.78 3.30
C SER A 197 14.22 -12.33 3.21
N ILE A 198 15.17 -11.59 2.64
CA ILE A 198 16.58 -12.06 2.57
C ILE A 198 17.29 -11.99 3.93
N THR A 199 16.90 -11.07 4.81
CA THR A 199 17.57 -10.86 6.12
C THR A 199 16.89 -11.59 7.27
N LEU A 200 15.57 -11.70 7.26
CA LEU A 200 14.77 -12.26 8.35
C LEU A 200 14.08 -13.58 7.96
N GLY A 201 13.86 -13.80 6.66
CA GLY A 201 13.16 -14.98 6.15
C GLY A 201 11.64 -14.91 6.32
N ASP A 202 11.04 -16.05 6.63
CA ASP A 202 9.57 -16.24 6.70
C ASP A 202 9.03 -16.04 8.13
N ILE A 203 9.19 -14.82 8.67
CA ILE A 203 8.85 -14.51 10.07
C ILE A 203 7.37 -14.74 10.35
N VAL A 204 6.49 -14.35 9.42
CA VAL A 204 5.04 -14.43 9.60
C VAL A 204 4.61 -15.88 9.76
N LEU A 205 4.99 -16.75 8.82
CA LEU A 205 4.62 -18.15 8.88
C LEU A 205 5.27 -18.86 10.07
N TYR A 206 6.53 -18.55 10.37
CA TYR A 206 7.20 -19.11 11.54
C TYR A 206 6.49 -18.75 12.85
N SER A 207 6.08 -17.48 13.00
CA SER A 207 5.34 -17.03 14.18
C SER A 207 4.00 -17.76 14.28
N PHE A 208 3.28 -17.88 13.18
CA PHE A 208 2.00 -18.60 13.11
C PHE A 208 2.14 -20.09 13.48
N LEU A 209 3.10 -20.79 12.88
CA LEU A 209 3.36 -22.21 13.18
C LEU A 209 3.78 -22.42 14.63
N LYS A 210 4.60 -21.53 15.18
CA LYS A 210 5.01 -21.59 16.59
C LYS A 210 3.81 -21.41 17.53
N THR A 211 2.88 -20.51 17.22
CA THR A 211 1.65 -20.34 18.02
C THR A 211 0.79 -21.60 18.00
N ILE A 212 0.64 -22.24 16.83
CA ILE A 212 -0.11 -23.50 16.71
C ILE A 212 0.58 -24.65 17.45
N SER A 213 1.91 -24.78 17.36
CA SER A 213 2.62 -25.88 18.03
C SER A 213 2.73 -25.72 19.56
N LEU A 214 2.40 -24.54 20.09
CA LEU A 214 2.33 -24.24 21.52
C LEU A 214 0.91 -24.37 22.08
N THR A 215 -0.06 -24.70 21.23
CA THR A 215 -1.45 -25.03 21.61
C THR A 215 -1.64 -26.54 21.53
#